data_AF-A0A1Y5SF09-F1
#
_entry.id   AF-A0A1Y5SF09-F1
#
_cell.length_a   1.000
_cell.length_b   1.000
_cell.length_c   1.000
_cell.angle_alpha   90.00
_cell.angle_beta   90.00
_cell.angle_gamma   90.00
#
_symmetry.space_group_name_H-M   'P 1'
#
loop_
_entity.id
_entity.type
_entity.pdbx_description
1 polymer ?
#
loop_
_entity_poly.entity_id
_entity_poly.type
_entity_poly.pdbx_seq_one_letter_code
_entity_poly.pdbx_strand_id
1 'polypeptide(L)'
;MTSQAKPHGFVTKSIHWLSAGLIGFGYLKGLDTVRQLADPTLFLTEIVFALSIGALFLFRLFWTKQIAGATRLPDDAPRWEQRASRAVHVGLYASVFGIVLSGLGIALAYATPWLGGLFMSAMIGLHEITLAALPLLLIAHVAGAIWHKVIRRDGVMESMTGQLPV
;
A
#
# COMPACT_ATOMS: atom_id res chain seq x y z
N MET A 1 -14.57 14.18 -25.84
CA MET A 1 -15.28 13.61 -24.67
C MET A 1 -14.32 12.63 -24.03
N THR A 2 -14.06 12.73 -22.73
CA THR A 2 -13.19 11.80 -22.02
C THR A 2 -13.84 10.42 -21.99
N SER A 3 -13.07 9.36 -22.29
CA SER A 3 -13.58 8.00 -22.17
C SER A 3 -13.87 7.69 -20.69
N GLN A 4 -14.98 7.01 -20.43
CA GLN A 4 -15.40 6.66 -19.08
C GLN A 4 -14.69 5.38 -18.59
N ALA A 5 -14.26 5.39 -17.34
CA ALA A 5 -13.66 4.26 -16.67
C ALA A 5 -14.70 3.17 -16.39
N LYS A 6 -14.34 1.91 -16.65
CA LYS A 6 -15.18 0.77 -16.30
C LYS A 6 -15.10 0.49 -14.79
N PRO A 7 -16.21 0.15 -14.13
CA PRO A 7 -16.18 -0.15 -12.70
C PRO A 7 -15.32 -1.37 -12.38
N HIS A 8 -14.68 -1.36 -11.22
CA HIS A 8 -14.04 -2.56 -10.69
C HIS A 8 -15.08 -3.54 -10.15
N GLY A 9 -14.79 -4.84 -10.31
CA GLY A 9 -15.58 -5.90 -9.68
C GLY A 9 -15.44 -5.90 -8.15
N PHE A 10 -16.41 -6.51 -7.47
CA PHE A 10 -16.51 -6.54 -6.01
C PHE A 10 -15.20 -6.95 -5.32
N VAL A 11 -14.59 -8.07 -5.74
CA VAL A 11 -13.32 -8.56 -5.16
C VAL A 11 -12.23 -7.49 -5.16
N THR A 12 -12.08 -6.75 -6.27
CA THR A 12 -11.03 -5.73 -6.40
C THR A 12 -11.28 -4.54 -5.47
N LYS A 13 -12.54 -4.13 -5.32
CA LYS A 13 -12.94 -3.08 -4.39
C LYS A 13 -12.72 -3.53 -2.94
N SER A 14 -13.12 -4.75 -2.60
CA SER A 14 -12.99 -5.29 -1.25
C SER A 14 -11.53 -5.37 -0.81
N ILE A 15 -10.65 -5.96 -1.63
CA ILE A 15 -9.22 -6.04 -1.28
C ILE A 15 -8.54 -4.67 -1.26
N HIS A 16 -8.99 -3.71 -2.08
CA HIS A 16 -8.47 -2.34 -2.06
C HIS A 16 -8.82 -1.62 -0.74
N TRP A 17 -10.10 -1.60 -0.37
CA TRP A 17 -10.55 -0.92 0.85
C TRP A 17 -10.08 -1.62 2.12
N LEU A 18 -9.99 -2.96 2.11
CA LEU A 18 -9.35 -3.71 3.18
C LEU A 18 -7.87 -3.32 3.32
N SER A 19 -7.14 -3.19 2.19
CA SER A 19 -5.74 -2.75 2.22
C SER A 19 -5.61 -1.35 2.82
N ALA A 20 -6.48 -0.41 2.43
CA ALA A 20 -6.48 0.94 2.98
C ALA A 20 -6.75 0.94 4.50
N GLY A 21 -7.73 0.15 4.95
CA GLY A 21 -8.06 -0.01 6.37
C GLY A 21 -6.91 -0.59 7.18
N LEU A 22 -6.26 -1.66 6.69
CA LEU A 22 -5.11 -2.27 7.37
C LEU A 22 -3.90 -1.35 7.39
N ILE A 23 -3.63 -0.63 6.30
CA ILE A 23 -2.55 0.38 6.28
C ILE A 23 -2.81 1.47 7.32
N GLY A 24 -4.03 2.02 7.36
CA GLY A 24 -4.40 3.04 8.33
C GLY A 24 -4.28 2.53 9.77
N PHE A 25 -4.77 1.32 10.04
CA PHE A 25 -4.63 0.67 11.35
C PHE A 25 -3.16 0.48 11.74
N GLY A 26 -2.33 -0.07 10.84
CA GLY A 26 -0.91 -0.29 11.09
C GLY A 26 -0.15 1.01 11.36
N TYR A 27 -0.47 2.08 10.62
CA TYR A 27 0.16 3.38 10.80
C TYR A 27 -0.20 4.03 12.15
N LEU A 28 -1.45 3.89 12.61
CA LEU A 28 -1.89 4.43 13.90
C LEU A 28 -1.40 3.61 15.10
N LYS A 29 -1.29 2.29 14.93
CA LYS A 29 -0.88 1.34 15.98
C LYS A 29 0.64 1.20 16.11
N GLY A 30 1.40 1.66 15.10
CA GLY A 30 2.84 1.45 14.96
C GLY A 30 3.63 1.66 16.26
N LEU A 31 4.74 0.93 16.38
CA LEU A 31 5.59 0.99 17.56
C LEU A 31 6.45 2.26 17.58
N ASP A 32 6.65 2.83 18.77
CA ASP A 32 7.55 3.96 18.99
C ASP A 32 9.02 3.53 18.99
N THR A 33 9.29 2.29 19.45
CA THR A 33 10.65 1.76 19.53
C THR A 33 10.70 0.25 19.42
N VAL A 34 11.76 -0.27 18.78
CA VAL A 34 12.06 -1.71 18.71
C VAL A 34 12.23 -2.38 20.07
N ARG A 35 12.48 -1.62 21.15
CA ARG A 35 12.55 -2.19 22.51
C ARG A 35 11.22 -2.80 22.96
N GLN A 36 10.10 -2.33 22.43
CA GLN A 36 8.76 -2.86 22.74
C GLN A 36 8.60 -4.33 22.29
N LEU A 37 9.43 -4.80 21.34
CA LEU A 37 9.47 -6.20 20.91
C LEU A 37 9.92 -7.18 22.00
N ALA A 38 10.38 -6.69 23.16
CA ALA A 38 10.66 -7.53 24.33
C ALA A 38 9.39 -8.17 24.91
N ASP A 39 8.21 -7.60 24.68
CA ASP A 39 6.94 -8.25 25.00
C ASP A 39 6.63 -9.32 23.92
N PRO A 40 6.60 -10.62 24.29
CA PRO A 40 6.35 -11.71 23.35
C PRO A 40 5.00 -11.62 22.65
N THR A 41 3.98 -11.08 23.33
CA THR A 41 2.64 -10.91 22.77
C THR A 41 2.66 -9.86 21.67
N LEU A 42 3.32 -8.74 21.93
CA LEU A 42 3.47 -7.66 20.97
C LEU A 42 4.33 -8.09 19.79
N PHE A 43 5.44 -8.79 20.04
CA PHE A 43 6.32 -9.34 19.02
C PHE A 43 5.56 -10.27 18.05
N LEU A 44 4.79 -11.23 18.58
CA LEU A 44 3.98 -12.13 17.75
C LEU A 44 2.90 -11.37 16.98
N THR A 45 2.26 -10.37 17.63
CA THR A 45 1.25 -9.54 16.99
C THR A 45 1.81 -8.80 15.78
N GLU A 46 3.00 -8.21 15.89
CA GLU A 46 3.67 -7.54 14.76
C GLU A 46 3.98 -8.49 13.61
N ILE A 47 4.50 -9.69 13.91
CA ILE A 47 4.80 -10.70 12.89
C ILE A 47 3.52 -11.13 12.17
N VAL A 48 2.46 -11.47 12.91
CA VAL A 48 1.18 -11.89 12.34
C VAL A 48 0.58 -10.76 11.50
N PHE A 49 0.66 -9.52 11.97
CA PHE A 49 0.18 -8.36 11.23
C PHE A 49 0.97 -8.15 9.93
N ALA A 50 2.31 -8.20 9.98
CA ALA A 50 3.18 -8.06 8.82
C ALA A 50 2.94 -9.17 7.78
N LEU A 51 2.77 -10.42 8.22
CA LEU A 51 2.43 -11.54 7.34
C LEU A 51 1.04 -11.39 6.73
N SER A 52 0.05 -10.93 7.51
CA SER A 52 -1.33 -10.73 7.04
C SER A 52 -1.40 -9.65 5.96
N ILE A 53 -0.78 -8.49 6.19
CA ILE A 53 -0.76 -7.41 5.21
C ILE A 53 0.09 -7.77 3.98
N GLY A 54 1.22 -8.48 4.18
CA GLY A 54 2.05 -9.01 3.10
C GLY A 54 1.27 -9.99 2.22
N ALA A 55 0.56 -10.94 2.81
CA ALA A 55 -0.28 -11.90 2.10
C ALA A 55 -1.41 -11.19 1.33
N LEU A 56 -2.08 -10.21 1.93
CA LEU A 56 -3.10 -9.41 1.25
C LEU A 56 -2.53 -8.69 0.02
N PHE A 57 -1.35 -8.08 0.14
CA PHE A 57 -0.73 -7.35 -0.98
C PHE A 57 -0.19 -8.28 -2.07
N LEU A 58 0.32 -9.45 -1.72
CA LEU A 58 0.68 -10.49 -2.69
C LEU A 58 -0.56 -10.98 -3.45
N PHE A 59 -1.63 -11.30 -2.72
CA PHE A 59 -2.91 -11.70 -3.33
C PHE A 59 -3.46 -10.59 -4.22
N ARG A 60 -3.44 -9.34 -3.75
CA ARG A 60 -3.88 -8.18 -4.52
C ARG A 60 -3.07 -8.01 -5.80
N LEU A 61 -1.74 -8.10 -5.72
CA LEU A 61 -0.87 -8.00 -6.88
C LEU A 61 -1.17 -9.11 -7.88
N PHE A 62 -1.27 -10.35 -7.43
CA PHE A 62 -1.64 -11.51 -8.25
C PHE A 62 -2.99 -11.31 -8.93
N TRP A 63 -4.03 -10.99 -8.15
CA TRP A 63 -5.40 -10.79 -8.64
C TRP A 63 -5.46 -9.68 -9.70
N THR A 64 -4.82 -8.53 -9.46
CA THR A 64 -4.81 -7.42 -10.41
C THR A 64 -4.05 -7.76 -11.69
N LYS A 65 -2.93 -8.47 -11.60
CA LYS A 65 -2.09 -8.80 -12.77
C LYS A 65 -2.68 -9.92 -13.63
N GLN A 66 -3.31 -10.92 -13.01
CA GLN A 66 -3.74 -12.14 -13.70
C GLN A 66 -5.23 -12.16 -14.03
N ILE A 67 -6.08 -11.44 -13.27
CA ILE A 67 -7.53 -11.59 -13.36
C ILE A 67 -8.23 -10.27 -13.68
N ALA A 68 -8.04 -9.22 -12.86
CA ALA A 68 -8.86 -8.01 -12.96
C ALA A 68 -8.37 -6.97 -14.00
N GLY A 69 -7.09 -7.04 -14.38
CA GLY A 69 -6.41 -6.04 -15.19
C GLY A 69 -5.91 -4.84 -14.37
N ALA A 70 -4.85 -4.20 -14.86
CA ALA A 70 -4.01 -3.31 -14.06
C ALA A 70 -4.51 -1.86 -13.89
N THR A 71 -5.28 -1.31 -14.83
CA THR A 71 -5.68 0.10 -14.82
C THR A 71 -7.11 0.29 -15.29
N ARG A 72 -7.77 1.30 -14.72
CA ARG A 72 -9.04 1.88 -15.21
C ARG A 72 -8.87 3.32 -15.68
N LEU A 73 -7.64 3.81 -15.71
CA LEU A 73 -7.32 5.07 -16.35
C LEU A 73 -7.68 4.99 -17.84
N PRO A 74 -8.47 5.92 -18.38
CA PRO A 74 -8.82 5.96 -19.80
C PRO A 74 -7.59 5.99 -20.71
N ASP A 75 -7.66 5.32 -21.86
CA ASP A 75 -6.55 5.24 -22.82
C ASP A 75 -6.20 6.60 -23.45
N ASP A 76 -7.18 7.53 -23.49
CA ASP A 76 -7.03 8.91 -23.94
C ASP A 76 -6.47 9.85 -22.84
N ALA A 77 -6.16 9.34 -21.65
CA ALA A 77 -5.50 10.12 -20.61
C ALA A 77 -4.10 10.56 -21.06
N PRO A 78 -3.70 11.83 -20.82
CA PRO A 78 -2.37 12.32 -21.13
C PRO A 78 -1.27 11.42 -20.58
N ARG A 79 -0.16 11.30 -21.32
CA ARG A 79 0.98 10.44 -20.94
C ARG A 79 1.55 10.75 -19.55
N TRP A 80 1.46 12.00 -19.09
CA TRP A 80 1.92 12.38 -17.76
C TRP A 80 1.02 11.80 -16.66
N GLU A 81 -0.31 11.73 -16.86
CA GLU A 81 -1.25 11.09 -15.92
C GLU A 81 -0.98 9.58 -15.83
N GLN A 82 -0.75 8.93 -16.98
CA GLN A 82 -0.42 7.51 -17.02
C GLN A 82 0.88 7.20 -16.27
N ARG A 83 1.92 8.04 -16.46
CA ARG A 83 3.20 7.90 -15.75
C ARG A 83 3.07 8.17 -14.26
N ALA A 84 2.36 9.23 -13.87
CA ALA A 84 2.14 9.58 -12.48
C ALA A 84 1.34 8.48 -11.75
N SER A 85 0.24 8.01 -12.35
CA SER A 85 -0.56 6.91 -11.82
C SER A 85 0.29 5.66 -11.63
N ARG A 86 1.08 5.27 -12.64
CA ARG A 86 1.97 4.10 -12.52
C ARG A 86 3.02 4.30 -11.42
N ALA A 87 3.67 5.46 -11.37
CA ALA A 87 4.70 5.77 -10.38
C ALA A 87 4.15 5.70 -8.95
N VAL A 88 2.98 6.29 -8.70
CA VAL A 88 2.32 6.23 -7.39
C VAL A 88 1.95 4.80 -7.02
N HIS A 89 1.35 4.01 -7.92
CA HIS A 89 1.01 2.62 -7.62
C HIS A 89 2.23 1.75 -7.35
N VAL A 90 3.29 1.89 -8.15
CA VAL A 90 4.55 1.16 -7.92
C VAL A 90 5.18 1.59 -6.61
N GLY A 91 5.21 2.90 -6.32
CA GLY A 91 5.69 3.43 -5.06
C GLY A 91 4.93 2.87 -3.86
N LEU A 92 3.59 2.83 -3.92
CA LEU A 92 2.76 2.26 -2.84
C LEU A 92 3.09 0.77 -2.61
N TYR A 93 3.19 -0.04 -3.66
CA TYR A 93 3.57 -1.44 -3.53
C TYR A 93 5.00 -1.58 -2.96
N ALA A 94 5.95 -0.78 -3.45
CA ALA A 94 7.33 -0.80 -2.98
C ALA A 94 7.43 -0.40 -1.50
N SER A 95 6.71 0.63 -1.07
CA SER A 95 6.64 1.04 0.33
C SER A 95 6.03 -0.06 1.20
N VAL A 96 4.89 -0.62 0.83
CA VAL A 96 4.23 -1.66 1.65
C VAL A 96 5.09 -2.92 1.76
N PHE A 97 5.63 -3.42 0.65
CA PHE A 97 6.54 -4.56 0.70
C PHE A 97 7.83 -4.22 1.45
N GLY A 98 8.36 -3.01 1.29
CA GLY A 98 9.50 -2.52 2.05
C GLY A 98 9.27 -2.56 3.55
N ILE A 99 8.13 -2.03 4.02
CA ILE A 99 7.70 -2.06 5.43
C ILE A 99 7.56 -3.50 5.93
N VAL A 100 6.86 -4.36 5.19
CA VAL A 100 6.65 -5.76 5.59
C VAL A 100 7.96 -6.52 5.69
N LEU A 101 8.78 -6.48 4.64
CA LEU A 101 10.03 -7.24 4.57
C LEU A 101 11.04 -6.74 5.60
N SER A 102 11.17 -5.42 5.76
CA SER A 102 12.02 -4.83 6.79
C SER A 102 11.51 -5.12 8.20
N GLY A 103 10.20 -5.07 8.44
CA GLY A 103 9.61 -5.41 9.75
C GLY A 103 9.85 -6.86 10.16
N LEU A 104 9.68 -7.80 9.21
CA LEU A 104 10.06 -9.20 9.41
C LEU A 104 11.57 -9.36 9.59
N GLY A 105 12.38 -8.57 8.88
CA GLY A 105 13.83 -8.50 9.06
C GLY A 105 14.24 -8.02 10.45
N ILE A 106 13.59 -6.99 11.00
CA ILE A 106 13.77 -6.52 12.38
C ILE A 106 13.42 -7.63 13.35
N ALA A 107 12.28 -8.30 13.15
CA ALA A 107 11.86 -9.41 14.01
C ALA A 107 12.87 -10.58 13.99
N LEU A 108 13.37 -10.93 12.80
CA LEU A 108 14.41 -11.94 12.64
C LEU A 108 15.72 -11.54 13.34
N ALA A 109 16.16 -10.30 13.17
CA ALA A 109 17.35 -9.74 13.81
C ALA A 109 17.22 -9.74 15.34
N TYR A 110 16.03 -9.41 15.84
CA TYR A 110 15.73 -9.41 17.27
C TYR A 110 15.82 -10.82 17.87
N ALA A 111 15.27 -11.82 17.18
CA ALA A 111 15.32 -13.22 17.60
C ALA A 111 16.69 -13.87 17.40
N THR A 112 17.58 -13.27 16.59
CA THR A 112 18.83 -13.90 16.15
C THR A 112 20.04 -12.96 16.34
N PRO A 113 20.60 -12.86 17.56
CA PRO A 113 21.62 -11.86 17.90
C PRO A 113 22.89 -11.89 17.04
N TRP A 114 23.26 -13.03 16.44
CA TRP A 114 24.46 -13.13 15.59
C TRP A 114 24.34 -12.41 14.24
N LEU A 115 23.14 -11.99 13.83
CA LEU A 115 22.96 -11.22 12.59
C LEU A 115 23.60 -9.82 12.69
N GLY A 116 23.90 -9.39 13.93
CA GLY A 116 24.69 -8.20 14.21
C GLY A 116 23.89 -6.90 14.10
N GLY A 117 24.45 -5.84 14.71
CA GLY A 117 23.82 -4.53 14.77
C GLY A 117 23.64 -3.87 13.39
N LEU A 118 24.55 -4.12 12.45
CA LEU A 118 24.46 -3.54 11.10
C LEU A 118 23.19 -3.99 10.36
N PHE A 119 22.86 -5.29 10.43
CA PHE A 119 21.64 -5.81 9.79
C PHE A 119 20.39 -5.21 10.43
N MET A 120 20.33 -5.17 11.76
CA MET A 120 19.23 -4.52 12.50
C MET A 120 19.06 -3.05 12.09
N SER A 121 20.15 -2.27 12.09
CA SER A 121 20.11 -0.86 11.69
C SER A 121 19.69 -0.66 10.24
N ALA A 122 20.12 -1.53 9.32
CA ALA A 122 19.70 -1.47 7.93
C ALA A 122 18.20 -1.76 7.75
N MET A 123 17.66 -2.75 8.48
CA MET A 123 16.23 -3.07 8.43
C MET A 123 15.39 -1.96 9.05
N ILE A 124 15.80 -1.39 10.20
CA ILE A 124 15.15 -0.22 10.79
C ILE A 124 15.15 0.96 9.81
N GLY A 125 16.29 1.30 9.23
CA GLY A 125 16.39 2.41 8.28
C GLY A 125 15.50 2.21 7.04
N LEU A 126 15.46 0.99 6.49
CA LEU A 126 14.56 0.68 5.38
C LEU A 126 13.08 0.81 5.79
N HIS A 127 12.73 0.32 6.98
CA HIS A 127 11.37 0.40 7.52
C HIS A 127 10.93 1.86 7.67
N GLU A 128 11.76 2.70 8.30
CA GLU A 128 11.47 4.11 8.52
C GLU A 128 11.35 4.90 7.21
N ILE A 129 12.26 4.70 6.25
CA ILE A 129 12.22 5.40 4.95
C ILE A 129 10.95 5.02 4.18
N THR A 130 10.61 3.73 4.15
CA THR A 130 9.43 3.25 3.42
C THR A 130 8.12 3.66 4.11
N LEU A 131 8.11 3.69 5.44
CA LEU A 131 7.01 4.22 6.26
C LEU A 131 6.85 5.73 6.08
N ALA A 132 7.93 6.51 6.00
CA ALA A 132 7.88 7.95 5.74
C ALA A 132 7.39 8.28 4.32
N ALA A 133 7.76 7.46 3.32
CA ALA A 133 7.30 7.64 1.94
C ALA A 133 5.81 7.30 1.76
N LEU A 134 5.28 6.34 2.52
CA LEU A 134 3.94 5.80 2.32
C LEU A 134 2.82 6.87 2.43
N PRO A 135 2.76 7.74 3.47
CA PRO A 135 1.77 8.81 3.55
C PRO A 135 1.80 9.77 2.38
N LEU A 136 2.99 10.14 1.90
CA LEU A 136 3.15 11.05 0.76
C LEU A 136 2.57 10.43 -0.51
N LEU A 137 2.82 9.14 -0.73
CA LEU A 137 2.28 8.39 -1.85
C LEU A 137 0.75 8.20 -1.75
N LEU A 138 0.23 7.98 -0.53
CA LEU A 138 -1.23 7.91 -0.30
C LEU A 138 -1.91 9.25 -0.58
N ILE A 139 -1.32 10.36 -0.14
CA ILE A 139 -1.81 11.71 -0.44
C ILE A 139 -1.83 11.92 -1.96
N ALA A 140 -0.73 11.60 -2.65
CA ALA A 140 -0.66 11.72 -4.10
C ALA A 140 -1.70 10.82 -4.80
N HIS A 141 -1.93 9.62 -4.28
CA HIS A 141 -2.94 8.69 -4.79
C HIS A 141 -4.36 9.25 -4.66
N VAL A 142 -4.73 9.74 -3.47
CA VAL A 142 -6.05 10.31 -3.21
C VAL A 142 -6.24 11.62 -3.98
N ALA A 143 -5.23 12.49 -4.03
CA ALA A 143 -5.26 13.70 -4.84
C ALA A 143 -5.47 13.40 -6.32
N GLY A 144 -4.81 12.34 -6.84
CA GLY A 144 -5.04 11.85 -8.19
C GLY A 144 -6.49 11.38 -8.40
N ALA A 145 -7.05 10.60 -7.48
CA ALA A 145 -8.46 10.17 -7.57
C ALA A 145 -9.43 11.37 -7.58
N ILE A 146 -9.18 12.38 -6.75
CA ILE A 146 -9.96 13.62 -6.71
C ILE A 146 -9.80 14.43 -8.01
N TRP A 147 -8.59 14.52 -8.56
CA TRP A 147 -8.33 15.13 -9.88
C TRP A 147 -9.19 14.48 -10.96
N HIS A 148 -9.22 13.15 -10.97
CA HIS A 148 -10.03 12.40 -11.93
C HIS A 148 -11.53 12.62 -11.73
N LYS A 149 -12.01 12.75 -10.49
CA LYS A 149 -13.41 13.07 -10.20
C LYS A 149 -13.80 14.50 -10.61
N VAL A 150 -13.02 15.50 -10.19
CA VAL A 150 -13.42 16.92 -10.28
C VAL A 150 -13.08 17.52 -11.63
N ILE A 151 -11.90 17.19 -12.18
CA ILE A 151 -11.37 17.82 -13.40
C ILE A 151 -11.62 16.93 -14.61
N ARG A 152 -11.20 15.66 -14.57
CA ARG A 152 -11.34 14.75 -15.73
C ARG A 152 -12.76 14.23 -15.93
N ARG A 153 -13.51 14.09 -14.83
CA ARG A 153 -14.89 13.55 -14.78
C ARG A 153 -15.02 12.24 -15.58
N ASP A 154 -14.02 11.37 -15.41
CA ASP A 154 -13.85 10.16 -16.20
C ASP A 154 -14.23 8.87 -15.46
N GLY A 155 -14.79 8.98 -14.26
CA GLY A 155 -15.31 7.84 -13.49
C GLY A 155 -14.25 7.01 -12.78
N VAL A 156 -12.97 7.42 -12.77
CA VAL A 156 -11.89 6.63 -12.15
C VAL A 156 -12.11 6.46 -10.64
N MET A 157 -12.57 7.50 -9.93
CA MET A 157 -12.88 7.39 -8.50
C MET A 157 -14.09 6.47 -8.26
N GLU A 158 -15.15 6.69 -9.05
CA GLU A 158 -16.40 5.93 -9.02
C GLU A 158 -16.19 4.45 -9.36
N SER A 159 -15.14 4.14 -10.12
CA SER A 159 -14.75 2.76 -10.40
C SER A 159 -14.43 1.97 -9.13
N MET A 160 -14.00 2.64 -8.05
CA MET A 160 -13.70 2.06 -6.74
C MET A 160 -14.80 2.30 -5.69
N THR A 161 -15.42 3.48 -5.67
CA THR A 161 -16.42 3.85 -4.64
C THR A 161 -17.85 3.43 -5.00
N GLY A 162 -18.13 3.14 -6.27
CA GLY A 162 -19.49 3.17 -6.79
C GLY A 162 -19.92 4.59 -7.18
N GLN A 163 -21.11 4.72 -7.76
CA GLN A 163 -21.64 6.04 -8.13
C GLN A 163 -21.87 6.88 -6.87
N LEU A 164 -21.19 8.02 -6.79
CA LEU A 164 -21.39 9.00 -5.75
C LEU A 164 -22.31 10.11 -6.28
N PRO A 165 -23.27 10.61 -5.49
CA PRO A 165 -24.00 11.81 -5.87
C PRO A 165 -23.02 12.99 -6.04
N VAL A 166 -23.27 13.82 -7.03
CA VAL A 166 -22.54 15.09 -7.27
C VAL A 166 -23.15 16.17 -6.40
#